data_AF-A0A0A9Z3B8-F1
#
_entry.id   AF-A0A0A9Z3B8-F1
#
_cell.length_a   1.000
_cell.length_b   1.000
_cell.length_c   1.000
_cell.angle_alpha   90.00
_cell.angle_beta   90.00
_cell.angle_gamma   90.00
#
_symmetry.space_group_name_H-M   'P 1'
#
loop_
_entity.id
_entity.type
_entity.pdbx_description
1 polymer ?
#
loop_
_entity_poly.entity_id
_entity_poly.type
_entity_poly.pdbx_seq_one_letter_code
_entity_poly.pdbx_strand_id
1 'polypeptide(L)'
;SIQAEMCITDEEKPWITVVGMLGLFIGAILCPLADHVGRRPVLLFGLILHLIFTVITAATPSFNVFMFTRLMASIGLGVCYPVACIYFAEFLPQNARAKLSFLLLFWALGGFYVVLFAGALLPTSAEEVIYEVKEHQNAWHRVLLLSLLPALFAFVSLCCCSESVRYMLHTGKDVNAIMMYQQMYKWNASRSAQYQLTELELPSKVNSAKPPPSKTICGRIVHFFTQFCDSIHQLFHKEHLVSALILCVVWGSLGFSYYGMSQFVPDQLQAIDNIAYDSQAVHRMDEEYFGKINLQDNMNNQDTLQNYVFSNVTFISSTFGHLRISHVLFQNCTFISVDFSNVISSHTYFENSFIKDCRFIDTDFTPDRFINCVMVNNTMEALFPPCKIDLETKLRQADLITENIVRLLSPFVAFFSSTVCF
;
A
#
# COMPACT_ATOMS: atom_id res chain seq x y z
N SER A 1 0.96 -14.30 2.31
CA SER A 1 1.22 -12.85 2.16
C SER A 1 1.72 -12.57 0.73
N ILE A 2 1.69 -11.32 0.25
CA ILE A 2 2.20 -11.00 -1.11
C ILE A 2 3.70 -11.32 -1.27
N GLN A 3 4.48 -11.14 -0.20
CA GLN A 3 5.91 -11.47 -0.17
C GLN A 3 6.17 -12.96 -0.42
N ALA A 4 5.32 -13.81 0.13
CA ALA A 4 5.41 -15.26 -0.01
C ALA A 4 5.14 -15.75 -1.43
N GLU A 5 4.17 -15.14 -2.10
CA GLU A 5 3.75 -15.56 -3.44
C GLU A 5 4.69 -15.06 -4.53
N MET A 6 5.16 -13.81 -4.40
CA MET A 6 5.99 -13.18 -5.44
C MET A 6 7.49 -13.27 -5.16
N CYS A 7 7.88 -13.94 -4.07
CA CYS A 7 9.26 -14.00 -3.62
C CYS A 7 9.92 -12.61 -3.56
N ILE A 8 9.32 -11.69 -2.78
CA ILE A 8 9.83 -10.32 -2.57
C ILE A 8 10.83 -10.30 -1.41
N THR A 9 12.05 -9.81 -1.68
CA THR A 9 13.08 -9.63 -0.65
C THR A 9 12.81 -8.41 0.25
N ASP A 10 13.42 -8.36 1.44
CA ASP A 10 13.25 -7.22 2.36
C ASP A 10 13.76 -5.89 1.78
N GLU A 11 14.76 -5.94 0.90
CA GLU A 11 15.27 -4.78 0.16
C GLU A 11 14.27 -4.28 -0.91
N GLU A 12 13.46 -5.18 -1.47
CA GLU A 12 12.47 -4.87 -2.50
C GLU A 12 11.13 -4.38 -1.93
N LYS A 13 10.80 -4.79 -0.69
CA LYS A 13 9.58 -4.38 0.03
C LYS A 13 9.30 -2.86 -0.03
N PRO A 14 10.25 -1.94 0.29
CA PRO A 14 9.97 -0.51 0.29
C PRO A 14 9.67 0.07 -1.11
N TRP A 15 10.14 -0.58 -2.19
CA TRP A 15 9.90 -0.10 -3.54
C TRP A 15 8.42 -0.08 -3.91
N ILE A 16 7.62 -0.99 -3.34
CA ILE A 16 6.17 -1.06 -3.56
C ILE A 16 5.50 0.27 -3.17
N THR A 17 5.90 0.85 -2.03
CA THR A 17 5.38 2.14 -1.56
C THR A 17 5.90 3.29 -2.43
N VAL A 18 7.20 3.28 -2.76
CA VAL A 18 7.83 4.32 -3.60
C VAL A 18 7.17 4.43 -4.97
N VAL A 19 6.91 3.30 -5.62
CA VAL A 19 6.26 3.26 -6.94
C VAL A 19 4.83 3.78 -6.88
N GLY A 20 4.09 3.51 -5.81
CA GLY A 20 2.77 4.09 -5.58
C GLY A 20 2.81 5.62 -5.48
N MET A 21 3.74 6.15 -4.68
CA MET A 21 3.93 7.60 -4.50
C MET A 21 4.39 8.29 -5.79
N LEU A 22 5.29 7.65 -6.54
CA LEU A 22 5.73 8.13 -7.85
C LEU A 22 4.57 8.19 -8.84
N GLY A 23 3.70 7.18 -8.86
CA GLY A 23 2.49 7.18 -9.69
C GLY A 23 1.55 8.33 -9.32
N LEU A 24 1.31 8.58 -8.03
CA LEU A 24 0.50 9.71 -7.57
C LEU A 24 1.08 11.06 -8.04
N PHE A 25 2.39 11.23 -7.94
CA PHE A 25 3.10 12.43 -8.41
C PHE A 25 2.94 12.63 -9.92
N ILE A 26 3.15 11.59 -10.72
CA ILE A 26 2.95 11.63 -12.18
C ILE A 26 1.50 11.97 -12.52
N GLY A 27 0.53 11.41 -11.80
CA GLY A 27 -0.88 11.72 -11.96
C GLY A 27 -1.20 13.20 -11.66
N ALA A 28 -0.61 13.77 -10.61
CA ALA A 28 -0.82 15.17 -10.25
C ALA A 28 -0.34 16.15 -11.33
N ILE A 29 0.72 15.82 -12.07
CA ILE A 29 1.21 16.62 -13.21
C ILE A 29 0.16 16.72 -14.33
N LEU A 30 -0.71 15.72 -14.47
CA LEU A 30 -1.77 15.70 -15.48
C LEU A 30 -3.03 16.49 -15.06
N CYS A 31 -3.07 17.06 -13.84
CA CYS A 31 -4.20 17.84 -13.34
C CYS A 31 -4.65 19.01 -14.27
N PRO A 32 -3.76 19.80 -14.91
CA PRO A 32 -4.16 20.88 -15.80
C PRO A 32 -5.00 20.43 -17.01
N LEU A 33 -5.01 19.14 -17.33
CA LEU A 33 -5.87 18.57 -18.36
C LEU A 33 -7.37 18.81 -18.06
N ALA A 34 -7.73 18.88 -16.78
CA ALA A 34 -9.10 19.13 -16.33
C ALA A 34 -9.64 20.51 -16.71
N ASP A 35 -8.76 21.49 -16.94
CA ASP A 35 -9.18 22.84 -17.38
C ASP A 35 -9.56 22.88 -18.87
N HIS A 36 -9.03 21.96 -19.68
CA HIS A 36 -9.34 21.87 -21.11
C HIS A 36 -10.51 20.95 -21.40
N VAL A 37 -10.44 19.72 -20.87
CA VAL A 37 -11.38 18.65 -21.20
C VAL A 37 -12.64 18.74 -20.35
N GLY A 38 -12.55 19.34 -19.16
CA GLY A 38 -13.58 19.31 -18.12
C GLY A 38 -13.12 18.46 -16.93
N ARG A 39 -13.74 18.69 -15.79
CA ARG A 39 -13.34 18.10 -14.51
C ARG A 39 -13.92 16.69 -14.40
N ARG A 40 -15.21 16.51 -14.74
CA ARG A 40 -15.88 15.21 -14.76
C ARG A 40 -15.24 14.19 -15.70
N PRO A 41 -14.93 14.46 -16.99
CA PRO A 41 -14.33 13.46 -17.87
C PRO A 41 -12.92 13.06 -17.42
N VAL A 42 -12.14 13.98 -16.86
CA VAL A 42 -10.81 13.67 -16.32
C VAL A 42 -10.91 12.80 -15.06
N LEU A 43 -11.87 13.07 -14.17
CA LEU A 43 -12.16 12.22 -13.02
C LEU A 43 -12.63 10.81 -13.43
N LEU A 44 -13.55 10.72 -14.40
CA LEU A 44 -14.01 9.43 -14.92
C LEU A 44 -12.86 8.64 -15.55
N PHE A 45 -11.99 9.29 -16.32
CA PHE A 45 -10.81 8.66 -16.91
C PHE A 45 -9.85 8.13 -15.84
N GLY A 46 -9.53 8.94 -14.83
CA GLY A 46 -8.65 8.53 -13.73
C GLY A 46 -9.23 7.35 -12.93
N LEU A 47 -10.54 7.36 -12.67
CA LEU A 47 -11.23 6.24 -12.00
C LEU A 47 -11.23 4.96 -12.85
N ILE A 48 -11.51 5.04 -14.14
CA ILE A 48 -11.47 3.87 -15.04
C ILE A 48 -10.05 3.29 -15.07
N LEU A 49 -9.04 4.15 -15.21
CA LEU A 49 -7.65 3.73 -15.23
C LEU A 49 -7.28 3.03 -13.92
N HIS A 50 -7.64 3.62 -12.77
CA HIS A 50 -7.42 3.02 -11.47
C HIS A 50 -8.11 1.65 -11.32
N LEU A 51 -9.39 1.54 -11.72
CA LEU A 51 -10.17 0.31 -11.63
C LEU A 51 -9.58 -0.82 -12.47
N ILE A 52 -9.29 -0.55 -13.75
CA ILE A 52 -8.75 -1.55 -14.68
C ILE A 52 -7.39 -2.04 -14.20
N PHE A 53 -6.46 -1.13 -13.92
CA PHE A 53 -5.11 -1.53 -13.53
C PHE A 53 -5.06 -2.19 -12.16
N THR A 54 -5.96 -1.86 -11.23
CA THR A 54 -6.04 -2.54 -9.93
C THR A 54 -6.56 -3.98 -10.08
N VAL A 55 -7.52 -4.24 -10.98
CA VAL A 55 -7.93 -5.62 -11.32
C VAL A 55 -6.79 -6.40 -11.96
N ILE A 56 -6.04 -5.78 -12.88
CA ILE A 56 -4.85 -6.41 -13.48
C ILE A 56 -3.77 -6.68 -12.42
N THR A 57 -3.56 -5.72 -11.50
CA THR A 57 -2.60 -5.85 -10.38
C THR A 57 -2.96 -7.05 -9.51
N ALA A 58 -4.25 -7.24 -9.22
CA ALA A 58 -4.71 -8.42 -8.50
C ALA A 58 -4.41 -9.69 -9.30
N ALA A 59 -4.68 -9.74 -10.61
CA ALA A 59 -4.46 -10.96 -11.40
C ALA A 59 -2.98 -11.26 -11.78
N THR A 60 -2.00 -10.51 -11.27
CA THR A 60 -0.62 -10.57 -11.75
C THR A 60 0.23 -11.54 -10.92
N PRO A 61 0.92 -12.53 -11.56
CA PRO A 61 1.76 -13.50 -10.85
C PRO A 61 3.24 -13.08 -10.74
N SER A 62 3.67 -11.98 -11.37
CA SER A 62 5.08 -11.57 -11.41
C SER A 62 5.31 -10.20 -10.79
N PHE A 63 6.39 -10.07 -10.01
CA PHE A 63 6.73 -8.85 -9.29
C PHE A 63 6.88 -7.62 -10.21
N ASN A 64 7.55 -7.76 -11.35
CA ASN A 64 7.78 -6.64 -12.28
C ASN A 64 6.47 -6.11 -12.90
N VAL A 65 5.57 -7.01 -13.30
CA VAL A 65 4.27 -6.61 -13.85
C VAL A 65 3.38 -6.04 -12.74
N PHE A 66 3.49 -6.57 -11.51
CA PHE A 66 2.79 -6.04 -10.34
C PHE A 66 3.21 -4.59 -10.09
N MET A 67 4.52 -4.30 -10.11
CA MET A 67 5.04 -2.95 -9.93
C MET A 67 4.59 -1.98 -11.03
N PHE A 68 4.62 -2.40 -12.29
CA PHE A 68 4.16 -1.58 -13.41
C PHE A 68 2.66 -1.27 -13.35
N THR A 69 1.84 -2.29 -13.08
CA THR A 69 0.38 -2.13 -12.99
C THR A 69 -0.03 -1.29 -11.77
N ARG A 70 0.69 -1.42 -10.65
CA ARG A 70 0.57 -0.57 -9.46
C ARG A 70 0.88 0.89 -9.76
N LEU A 71 1.97 1.16 -10.51
CA LEU A 71 2.32 2.50 -10.95
C LEU A 71 1.18 3.10 -11.78
N MET A 72 0.70 2.38 -12.79
CA MET A 72 -0.42 2.83 -13.63
C MET A 72 -1.69 3.09 -12.82
N ALA A 73 -2.10 2.16 -11.94
CA ALA A 73 -3.26 2.35 -11.06
C ALA A 73 -3.13 3.60 -10.17
N SER A 74 -1.90 3.90 -9.71
CA SER A 74 -1.60 5.06 -8.87
C SER A 74 -1.61 6.38 -9.65
N ILE A 75 -1.23 6.37 -10.94
CA ILE A 75 -1.38 7.55 -11.83
C ILE A 75 -2.85 7.94 -11.94
N GLY A 76 -3.76 6.98 -12.13
CA GLY A 76 -5.20 7.24 -12.18
C GLY A 76 -5.72 7.92 -10.91
N LEU A 77 -5.29 7.42 -9.74
CA LEU A 77 -5.65 8.00 -8.45
C LEU A 77 -5.03 9.39 -8.24
N GLY A 78 -3.80 9.60 -8.70
CA GLY A 78 -3.06 10.87 -8.59
C GLY A 78 -3.69 12.01 -9.38
N VAL A 79 -4.33 11.71 -10.52
CA VAL A 79 -5.15 12.69 -11.26
C VAL A 79 -6.42 13.02 -10.49
N CYS A 80 -7.07 12.00 -9.94
CA CYS A 80 -8.37 12.16 -9.29
C CYS A 80 -8.31 13.05 -8.04
N TYR A 81 -7.24 12.95 -7.23
CA TYR A 81 -7.14 13.66 -5.96
C TYR A 81 -7.24 15.20 -6.10
N PRO A 82 -6.37 15.90 -6.85
CA PRO A 82 -6.46 17.35 -6.98
C PRO A 82 -7.70 17.80 -7.78
N VAL A 83 -8.09 17.06 -8.82
CA VAL A 83 -9.24 17.41 -9.65
C VAL A 83 -10.55 17.29 -8.85
N ALA A 84 -10.67 16.32 -7.94
CA ALA A 84 -11.83 16.17 -7.08
C ALA A 84 -11.95 17.36 -6.11
N CYS A 85 -10.85 17.78 -5.47
CA CYS A 85 -10.84 18.97 -4.61
C CYS A 85 -11.31 20.22 -5.36
N ILE A 86 -10.84 20.42 -6.59
CA ILE A 86 -11.27 21.54 -7.45
C ILE A 86 -12.75 21.41 -7.80
N TYR A 87 -13.16 20.23 -8.27
CA TYR A 87 -14.55 19.95 -8.67
C TYR A 87 -15.52 20.26 -7.52
N PHE A 88 -15.25 19.76 -6.31
CA PHE A 88 -16.06 20.09 -5.14
C PHE A 88 -16.00 21.58 -4.80
N ALA A 89 -14.82 22.21 -4.77
CA ALA A 89 -14.67 23.62 -4.43
C ALA A 89 -15.48 24.56 -5.35
N GLU A 90 -15.72 24.16 -6.61
CA GLU A 90 -16.51 24.92 -7.58
C GLU A 90 -18.02 24.86 -7.33
N PHE A 91 -18.53 23.85 -6.62
CA PHE A 91 -19.95 23.79 -6.22
C PHE A 91 -20.24 24.48 -4.89
N LEU A 92 -19.21 24.80 -4.09
CA LEU A 92 -19.40 25.44 -2.79
C LEU A 92 -19.39 26.98 -2.89
N PRO A 93 -20.31 27.67 -2.20
CA PRO A 93 -20.24 29.13 -2.07
C PRO A 93 -19.01 29.54 -1.25
N GLN A 94 -18.49 30.75 -1.48
CA GLN A 94 -17.26 31.25 -0.86
C GLN A 94 -17.25 31.09 0.67
N ASN A 95 -18.38 31.36 1.33
CA ASN A 95 -18.52 31.29 2.79
C ASN A 95 -18.58 29.85 3.34
N ALA A 96 -18.86 28.86 2.49
CA ALA A 96 -18.92 27.46 2.89
C ALA A 96 -17.69 26.65 2.48
N ARG A 97 -16.67 27.26 1.85
CA ARG A 97 -15.47 26.56 1.39
C ARG A 97 -14.70 25.85 2.51
N ALA A 98 -14.83 26.30 3.76
CA ALA A 98 -14.31 25.57 4.93
C ALA A 98 -14.89 24.15 5.06
N LYS A 99 -16.08 23.87 4.50
CA LYS A 99 -16.67 22.52 4.46
C LYS A 99 -15.91 21.56 3.53
N LEU A 100 -14.97 22.05 2.71
CA LEU A 100 -14.08 21.18 1.93
C LEU A 100 -13.24 20.26 2.84
N SER A 101 -12.99 20.67 4.09
CA SER A 101 -12.33 19.84 5.09
C SER A 101 -13.07 18.53 5.39
N PHE A 102 -14.41 18.48 5.23
CA PHE A 102 -15.16 17.23 5.35
C PHE A 102 -14.81 16.22 4.25
N LEU A 103 -14.38 16.68 3.07
CA LEU A 103 -13.94 15.78 2.00
C LEU A 103 -12.65 15.05 2.41
N LEU A 104 -11.76 15.73 3.13
CA LEU A 104 -10.51 15.13 3.62
C LEU A 104 -10.77 14.04 4.66
N LEU A 105 -11.89 14.08 5.39
CA LEU A 105 -12.29 13.03 6.34
C LEU A 105 -12.40 11.66 5.66
N PHE A 106 -12.83 11.63 4.39
CA PHE A 106 -12.96 10.39 3.64
C PHE A 106 -11.62 9.68 3.39
N TRP A 107 -10.50 10.40 3.44
CA TRP A 107 -9.17 9.78 3.41
C TRP A 107 -8.97 8.84 4.59
N ALA A 108 -9.27 9.32 5.80
CA ALA A 108 -9.13 8.53 7.01
C ALA A 108 -10.19 7.43 7.12
N LEU A 109 -11.43 7.69 6.70
CA LEU A 109 -12.48 6.66 6.60
C LEU A 109 -12.10 5.53 5.64
N GLY A 110 -11.46 5.87 4.51
CA GLY A 110 -10.94 4.88 3.57
C GLY A 110 -9.84 4.01 4.19
N GLY A 111 -8.95 4.59 4.98
CA GLY A 111 -7.97 3.81 5.74
C GLY A 111 -8.62 2.87 6.75
N PHE A 112 -9.61 3.35 7.51
CA PHE A 112 -10.34 2.52 8.47
C PHE A 112 -11.06 1.35 7.80
N TYR A 113 -11.68 1.61 6.64
CA TYR A 113 -12.27 0.59 5.78
C TYR A 113 -11.25 -0.51 5.45
N VAL A 114 -10.06 -0.14 4.94
CA VAL A 114 -9.03 -1.12 4.56
C VAL A 114 -8.58 -1.95 5.75
N VAL A 115 -8.38 -1.35 6.94
CA VAL A 115 -7.92 -2.09 8.13
C VAL A 115 -8.97 -3.07 8.64
N LEU A 116 -10.25 -2.68 8.63
CA LEU A 116 -11.35 -3.57 9.03
C LEU A 116 -11.43 -4.79 8.11
N PHE A 117 -11.34 -4.57 6.79
CA PHE A 117 -11.36 -5.66 5.82
C PHE A 117 -10.11 -6.51 5.83
N ALA A 118 -8.94 -5.88 5.99
CA ALA A 118 -7.68 -6.60 6.18
C ALA A 118 -7.78 -7.51 7.41
N GLY A 119 -8.26 -6.99 8.54
CA GLY A 119 -8.43 -7.79 9.75
C GLY A 119 -9.39 -8.96 9.61
N ALA A 120 -10.43 -8.84 8.77
CA ALA A 120 -11.41 -9.90 8.53
C ALA A 120 -10.96 -10.94 7.48
N LEU A 121 -10.11 -10.56 6.53
CA LEU A 121 -9.76 -11.40 5.36
C LEU A 121 -8.35 -11.99 5.41
N LEU A 122 -7.43 -11.41 6.19
CA LEU A 122 -6.09 -11.96 6.34
C LEU A 122 -6.13 -13.25 7.18
N PRO A 123 -5.38 -14.29 6.75
CA PRO A 123 -5.27 -15.55 7.48
C PRO A 123 -4.59 -15.31 8.84
N THR A 124 -5.17 -15.92 9.86
CA THR A 124 -4.77 -15.72 11.27
C THR A 124 -3.66 -16.67 11.71
N SER A 125 -3.42 -17.72 10.94
CA SER A 125 -2.40 -18.73 11.23
C SER A 125 -1.49 -18.98 10.02
N ALA A 126 -0.24 -19.37 10.29
CA ALA A 126 0.74 -19.71 9.26
C ALA A 126 0.31 -20.92 8.40
N GLU A 127 -0.53 -21.80 8.95
CA GLU A 127 -1.12 -22.93 8.21
C GLU A 127 -2.03 -22.43 7.11
N GLU A 128 -2.95 -21.52 7.43
CA GLU A 128 -3.83 -20.89 6.44
C GLU A 128 -3.03 -20.18 5.34
N VAL A 129 -1.91 -19.52 5.66
CA VAL A 129 -1.07 -18.87 4.65
C VAL A 129 -0.49 -19.88 3.64
N ILE A 130 -0.02 -21.03 4.11
CA ILE A 130 0.59 -22.06 3.25
C ILE A 130 -0.49 -22.79 2.45
N TYR A 131 -1.65 -23.08 3.05
CA TYR A 131 -2.81 -23.63 2.34
C TYR A 131 -3.34 -22.66 1.27
N GLU A 132 -3.42 -21.35 1.58
CA GLU A 132 -3.83 -20.32 0.62
C GLU A 132 -2.85 -20.19 -0.56
N VAL A 133 -1.53 -20.25 -0.28
CA VAL A 133 -0.50 -20.26 -1.34
C VAL A 133 -0.64 -21.48 -2.22
N LYS A 134 -1.00 -22.64 -1.65
CA LYS A 134 -1.25 -23.88 -2.41
C LYS A 134 -2.49 -23.77 -3.31
N GLU A 135 -3.54 -23.07 -2.86
CA GLU A 135 -4.78 -22.87 -3.62
C GLU A 135 -4.74 -21.68 -4.62
N HIS A 136 -3.63 -20.93 -4.71
CA HIS A 136 -3.51 -19.73 -5.57
C HIS A 136 -4.61 -18.68 -5.32
N GLN A 137 -5.28 -18.72 -4.16
CA GLN A 137 -6.33 -17.78 -3.77
C GLN A 137 -5.90 -17.01 -2.51
N ASN A 138 -4.82 -16.25 -2.64
CA ASN A 138 -4.23 -15.54 -1.51
C ASN A 138 -5.08 -14.35 -1.04
N ALA A 139 -5.15 -14.14 0.29
CA ALA A 139 -5.94 -13.08 0.91
C ALA A 139 -5.72 -11.66 0.37
N TRP A 140 -4.49 -11.32 -0.04
CA TRP A 140 -4.17 -9.98 -0.55
C TRP A 140 -4.88 -9.67 -1.89
N HIS A 141 -5.14 -10.67 -2.72
CA HIS A 141 -5.96 -10.51 -3.94
C HIS A 141 -7.37 -10.06 -3.59
N ARG A 142 -7.99 -10.71 -2.58
CA ARG A 142 -9.34 -10.38 -2.11
C ARG A 142 -9.40 -8.97 -1.56
N VAL A 143 -8.39 -8.57 -0.76
CA VAL A 143 -8.30 -7.21 -0.20
C VAL A 143 -8.17 -6.16 -1.31
N LEU A 144 -7.33 -6.40 -2.33
CA LEU A 144 -7.22 -5.49 -3.49
C LEU A 144 -8.53 -5.40 -4.28
N LEU A 145 -9.17 -6.52 -4.58
CA LEU A 145 -10.45 -6.52 -5.30
C LEU A 145 -11.55 -5.82 -4.49
N LEU A 146 -11.56 -5.99 -3.18
CA LEU A 146 -12.56 -5.35 -2.33
C LEU A 146 -12.36 -3.83 -2.23
N SER A 147 -11.11 -3.36 -2.31
CA SER A 147 -10.81 -1.93 -2.41
C SER A 147 -11.42 -1.24 -3.64
N LEU A 148 -11.80 -2.00 -4.67
CA LEU A 148 -12.49 -1.49 -5.86
C LEU A 148 -13.93 -1.05 -5.59
N LEU A 149 -14.60 -1.58 -4.57
CA LEU A 149 -16.00 -1.27 -4.28
C LEU A 149 -16.28 0.24 -4.11
N PRO A 150 -15.56 0.97 -3.24
CA PRO A 150 -15.75 2.42 -3.12
C PRO A 150 -15.37 3.17 -4.40
N ALA A 151 -14.36 2.72 -5.15
CA ALA A 151 -13.99 3.32 -6.42
C ALA A 151 -15.07 3.13 -7.50
N LEU A 152 -15.69 1.96 -7.58
CA LEU A 152 -16.83 1.66 -8.44
C LEU A 152 -18.05 2.50 -8.06
N PHE A 153 -18.33 2.63 -6.76
CA PHE A 153 -19.39 3.49 -6.27
C PHE A 153 -19.16 4.96 -6.67
N ALA A 154 -17.93 5.46 -6.50
CA ALA A 154 -17.56 6.80 -6.94
C ALA A 154 -17.72 6.98 -8.46
N PHE A 155 -17.31 5.98 -9.26
CA PHE A 155 -17.47 5.99 -10.72
C PHE A 155 -18.95 6.07 -11.14
N VAL A 156 -19.80 5.21 -10.58
CA VAL A 156 -21.25 5.21 -10.88
C VAL A 156 -21.90 6.51 -10.43
N SER A 157 -21.54 7.02 -9.25
CA SER A 157 -22.05 8.30 -8.73
C SER A 157 -21.66 9.46 -9.66
N LEU A 158 -20.41 9.52 -10.10
CA LEU A 158 -19.90 10.56 -10.97
C LEU A 158 -20.50 10.50 -12.40
N CYS A 159 -20.87 9.31 -12.86
CA CYS A 159 -21.65 9.16 -14.09
C CYS A 159 -23.02 9.88 -14.00
N CYS A 160 -23.64 9.93 -12.82
CA CYS A 160 -24.90 10.65 -12.59
C CYS A 160 -24.70 12.15 -12.33
N CYS A 161 -23.49 12.59 -11.97
CA CYS A 161 -23.18 14.00 -11.76
C CYS A 161 -23.03 14.78 -13.08
N SER A 162 -23.28 16.08 -13.02
CA SER A 162 -23.06 17.02 -14.12
C SER A 162 -21.62 17.56 -14.13
N GLU A 163 -21.25 18.26 -15.20
CA GLU A 163 -19.96 18.94 -15.27
C GLU A 163 -19.93 20.17 -14.35
N SER A 164 -18.73 20.62 -13.96
CA SER A 164 -18.59 21.87 -13.20
C SER A 164 -19.17 23.08 -13.94
N VAL A 165 -19.95 23.88 -13.21
CA VAL A 165 -20.57 25.11 -13.72
C VAL A 165 -19.52 26.12 -14.18
N ARG A 166 -18.42 26.23 -13.45
CA ARG A 166 -17.33 27.17 -13.79
C ARG A 166 -16.64 26.79 -15.10
N TYR A 167 -16.47 25.48 -15.35
CA TYR A 167 -15.97 24.99 -16.64
C TYR A 167 -16.93 25.31 -17.78
N MET A 168 -18.24 25.10 -17.58
CA MET A 168 -19.25 25.41 -18.59
C MET A 168 -19.24 26.89 -18.99
N LEU A 169 -19.11 27.79 -18.02
CA LEU A 169 -18.98 29.23 -18.28
C LEU A 169 -17.69 29.57 -19.03
N HIS A 170 -16.54 28.99 -18.63
CA HIS A 170 -15.27 29.20 -19.31
C HIS A 170 -15.26 28.69 -20.76
N THR A 171 -16.03 27.64 -21.06
CA THR A 171 -16.15 27.08 -22.41
C THR A 171 -17.24 27.74 -23.25
N GLY A 172 -17.98 28.71 -22.72
CA GLY A 172 -19.07 29.40 -23.42
C GLY A 172 -20.34 28.56 -23.58
N LYS A 173 -20.53 27.53 -22.74
CA LYS A 173 -21.74 26.69 -22.70
C LYS A 173 -22.78 27.29 -21.77
N ASP A 174 -23.17 28.53 -22.03
CA ASP A 174 -23.95 29.35 -21.09
C ASP A 174 -25.33 28.75 -20.76
N VAL A 175 -26.00 28.14 -21.74
CA VAL A 175 -27.29 27.47 -21.55
C VAL A 175 -27.20 26.32 -20.53
N ASN A 176 -26.17 25.49 -20.65
CA ASN A 176 -25.96 24.36 -19.73
C ASN A 176 -25.60 24.86 -18.32
N ALA A 177 -24.80 25.93 -18.24
CA ALA A 177 -24.44 26.54 -16.96
C ALA A 177 -25.69 27.08 -16.23
N ILE A 178 -26.58 27.78 -16.94
CA ILE A 178 -27.84 28.31 -16.39
C ILE A 178 -28.75 27.17 -15.92
N MET A 179 -28.89 26.10 -16.71
CA MET A 179 -29.68 24.93 -16.31
C MET A 179 -29.14 24.29 -15.01
N MET A 180 -27.82 24.15 -14.89
CA MET A 180 -27.21 23.59 -13.68
C MET A 180 -27.40 24.51 -12.47
N TYR A 181 -27.28 25.83 -12.64
CA TYR A 181 -27.58 26.79 -11.57
C TYR A 181 -29.03 26.68 -11.08
N GLN A 182 -30.00 26.57 -11.99
CA GLN A 182 -31.41 26.37 -11.63
C GLN A 182 -31.60 25.07 -10.84
N GLN A 183 -30.90 24.00 -11.20
CA GLN A 183 -30.96 22.72 -10.51
C GLN A 183 -30.33 22.78 -9.12
N MET A 184 -29.15 23.39 -8.99
CA MET A 184 -28.51 23.65 -7.70
C MET A 184 -29.37 24.51 -6.79
N TYR A 185 -30.01 25.54 -7.35
CA TYR A 185 -30.93 26.39 -6.61
C TYR A 185 -32.14 25.61 -6.13
N LYS A 186 -32.76 24.76 -6.96
CA LYS A 186 -33.86 23.88 -6.54
C LYS A 186 -33.47 22.92 -5.41
N TRP A 187 -32.24 22.39 -5.43
CA TRP A 187 -31.73 21.51 -4.38
C TRP A 187 -31.43 22.24 -3.07
N ASN A 188 -30.98 23.50 -3.13
CA ASN A 188 -30.64 24.31 -1.96
C ASN A 188 -31.80 25.17 -1.43
N ALA A 189 -32.85 25.39 -2.22
CA ALA A 189 -33.98 26.23 -1.85
C ALA A 189 -34.84 25.54 -0.77
N SER A 190 -34.79 26.08 0.45
CA SER A 190 -35.80 25.84 1.48
C SER A 190 -37.14 26.41 1.00
N ARG A 191 -37.97 25.59 0.34
CA ARG A 191 -39.41 25.70 0.03
C ARG A 191 -40.07 27.06 -0.34
N SER A 192 -39.37 28.21 -0.40
CA SER A 192 -40.05 29.52 -0.43
C SER A 192 -39.31 30.66 -1.15
N ALA A 193 -38.21 30.41 -1.87
CA ALA A 193 -37.50 31.47 -2.58
C ALA A 193 -37.61 31.30 -4.11
N GLN A 194 -38.18 32.29 -4.79
CA GLN A 194 -38.32 32.33 -6.25
C GLN A 194 -36.97 32.66 -6.89
N TYR A 195 -36.51 31.86 -7.86
CA TYR A 195 -35.24 32.07 -8.56
C TYR A 195 -35.28 33.40 -9.33
N GLN A 196 -34.66 34.45 -8.79
CA GLN A 196 -34.36 35.66 -9.54
C GLN A 196 -32.92 35.55 -10.04
N LEU A 197 -32.78 35.52 -11.37
CA LEU A 197 -31.51 35.66 -12.05
C LEU A 197 -31.07 37.13 -11.90
N THR A 198 -30.67 37.54 -10.70
CA THR A 198 -30.03 38.84 -10.51
C THR A 198 -28.72 38.73 -11.27
N GLU A 199 -28.69 39.41 -12.42
CA GLU A 199 -27.56 39.59 -13.32
C GLU A 199 -26.29 38.91 -12.80
N LEU A 200 -26.09 37.64 -13.20
CA LEU A 200 -24.72 37.15 -13.22
C LEU A 200 -24.04 38.14 -14.17
N GLU A 201 -23.24 39.07 -13.63
CA GLU A 201 -22.07 39.51 -14.35
C GLU A 201 -21.32 38.21 -14.65
N LEU A 202 -21.64 37.58 -15.80
CA LEU A 202 -20.84 36.48 -16.32
C LEU A 202 -19.43 37.03 -16.25
N PRO A 203 -18.51 36.42 -15.48
CA PRO A 203 -17.18 36.96 -15.32
C PRO A 203 -16.67 37.24 -16.73
N SER A 204 -16.43 38.53 -16.98
CA SER A 204 -16.16 39.09 -18.30
C SER A 204 -15.25 38.12 -19.03
N LYS A 205 -15.67 37.65 -20.23
CA LYS A 205 -14.96 36.63 -21.04
C LYS A 205 -13.48 36.81 -20.81
N VAL A 206 -12.88 35.99 -19.95
CA VAL A 206 -11.43 36.05 -19.77
C VAL A 206 -10.91 35.69 -21.14
N ASN A 207 -10.26 36.64 -21.80
CA ASN A 207 -9.68 36.45 -23.12
C ASN A 207 -8.66 35.32 -22.97
N SER A 208 -9.09 34.06 -23.16
CA SER A 208 -8.21 32.92 -23.26
C SER A 208 -7.53 33.01 -24.61
N ALA A 209 -6.57 33.91 -24.69
CA ALA A 209 -5.62 34.08 -25.77
C ALA A 209 -4.56 32.95 -25.72
N LYS A 210 -4.95 31.70 -25.46
CA LYS A 210 -4.04 30.57 -25.63
C LYS A 210 -4.38 29.88 -26.95
N PRO A 211 -3.39 29.74 -27.85
CA PRO A 211 -3.60 29.31 -29.22
C PRO A 211 -4.20 27.90 -29.26
N PRO A 212 -4.95 27.56 -30.33
CA PRO A 212 -5.50 26.22 -30.49
C PRO A 212 -4.35 25.20 -30.51
N PRO A 213 -4.50 24.06 -29.81
CA PRO A 213 -3.46 23.05 -29.79
C PRO A 213 -3.19 22.53 -31.20
N SER A 214 -1.91 22.27 -31.51
CA SER A 214 -1.48 21.69 -32.79
C SER A 214 -2.33 20.44 -33.13
N LYS A 215 -2.60 20.23 -34.42
CA LYS A 215 -3.34 19.04 -34.89
C LYS A 215 -2.60 17.72 -34.59
N THR A 216 -1.29 17.75 -34.40
CA THR A 216 -0.46 16.58 -34.10
C THR A 216 -0.49 16.22 -32.61
N ILE A 217 -0.57 14.93 -32.28
CA ILE A 217 -0.59 14.39 -30.90
C ILE A 217 0.62 14.87 -30.11
N CYS A 218 1.82 14.84 -30.70
CA CYS A 218 3.03 15.35 -30.07
C CYS A 218 2.92 16.84 -29.71
N GLY A 219 2.36 17.66 -30.60
CA GLY A 219 2.15 19.08 -30.32
C GLY A 219 1.11 19.35 -29.22
N ARG A 220 0.15 18.44 -29.02
CA ARG A 220 -0.76 18.51 -27.86
C ARG A 220 -0.03 18.23 -26.56
N ILE A 221 0.78 17.16 -26.52
CA ILE A 221 1.58 16.78 -25.34
C ILE A 221 2.55 17.91 -24.98
N VAL A 222 3.27 18.45 -25.96
CA VAL A 222 4.18 19.58 -25.75
C VAL A 222 3.40 20.76 -25.18
N HIS A 223 2.27 21.15 -25.77
CA HIS A 223 1.45 22.26 -25.27
C HIS A 223 0.97 22.03 -23.82
N PHE A 224 0.61 20.80 -23.43
CA PHE A 224 0.26 20.49 -22.05
C PHE A 224 1.43 20.73 -21.09
N PHE A 225 2.63 20.24 -21.44
CA PHE A 225 3.82 20.48 -20.63
C PHE A 225 4.20 21.96 -20.57
N THR A 226 4.11 22.69 -21.68
CA THR A 226 4.37 24.14 -21.68
C THR A 226 3.40 24.85 -20.75
N GLN A 227 2.11 24.51 -20.79
CA GLN A 227 1.12 25.11 -19.91
C GLN A 227 1.33 24.75 -18.43
N PHE A 228 1.72 23.51 -18.14
CA PHE A 228 2.08 23.12 -16.78
C PHE A 228 3.27 23.95 -16.26
N CYS A 229 4.31 24.10 -17.07
CA CYS A 229 5.45 24.97 -16.76
C CYS A 229 5.05 26.43 -16.59
N ASP A 230 4.16 26.96 -17.44
CA ASP A 230 3.63 28.33 -17.32
C ASP A 230 2.89 28.51 -15.99
N SER A 231 2.02 27.57 -15.61
CA SER A 231 1.27 27.62 -14.36
C SER A 231 2.19 27.56 -13.14
N ILE A 232 3.24 26.73 -13.19
CA ILE A 232 4.28 26.71 -12.15
C ILE A 232 5.01 28.05 -12.10
N HIS A 233 5.37 28.61 -13.25
CA HIS A 233 6.04 29.90 -13.33
C HIS A 233 5.19 31.03 -12.74
N GLN A 234 3.86 30.99 -12.92
CA GLN A 234 2.93 31.94 -12.31
C GLN A 234 2.92 31.87 -10.77
N LEU A 235 3.13 30.68 -10.17
CA LEU A 235 3.25 30.53 -8.72
C LEU A 235 4.46 31.28 -8.15
N PHE A 236 5.52 31.45 -8.93
CA PHE A 236 6.74 32.16 -8.52
C PHE A 236 6.64 33.69 -8.68
N HIS A 237 5.50 34.21 -9.15
CA HIS A 237 5.29 35.65 -9.21
C HIS A 237 5.20 36.25 -7.79
N LYS A 238 5.69 37.49 -7.61
CA LYS A 238 5.87 38.13 -6.28
C LYS A 238 4.59 38.16 -5.42
N GLU A 239 3.42 38.18 -6.05
CA GLU A 239 2.11 38.21 -5.37
C GLU A 239 1.73 36.87 -4.72
N HIS A 240 2.23 35.74 -5.23
CA HIS A 240 1.84 34.40 -4.77
C HIS A 240 3.00 33.60 -4.17
N LEU A 241 4.25 34.05 -4.37
CA LEU A 241 5.47 33.38 -3.92
C LEU A 241 5.45 33.06 -2.42
N VAL A 242 5.05 34.02 -1.57
CA VAL A 242 5.05 33.82 -0.11
C VAL A 242 4.04 32.76 0.29
N SER A 243 2.81 32.84 -0.23
CA SER A 243 1.77 31.84 0.03
C SER A 243 2.17 30.47 -0.48
N ALA A 244 2.78 30.38 -1.68
CA ALA A 244 3.26 29.12 -2.25
C ALA A 244 4.36 28.50 -1.39
N LEU A 245 5.35 29.28 -0.93
CA LEU A 245 6.42 28.80 -0.06
C LEU A 245 5.89 28.30 1.28
N ILE A 246 4.99 29.06 1.93
CA ILE A 246 4.35 28.63 3.19
C ILE A 246 3.60 27.31 2.96
N LEU A 247 2.83 27.20 1.88
CA LEU A 247 2.06 26.01 1.57
C LEU A 247 2.97 24.80 1.27
N CYS A 248 4.08 25.01 0.54
CA CYS A 248 5.09 23.98 0.30
C CYS A 248 5.74 23.49 1.59
N VAL A 249 6.09 24.39 2.51
CA VAL A 249 6.68 24.01 3.81
C VAL A 249 5.66 23.25 4.65
N VAL A 250 4.42 23.74 4.74
CA VAL A 250 3.35 23.10 5.52
C VAL A 250 3.05 21.72 4.96
N TRP A 251 2.73 21.59 3.66
CA TRP A 251 2.42 20.28 3.06
C TRP A 251 3.63 19.35 2.99
N GLY A 252 4.83 19.89 2.80
CA GLY A 252 6.08 19.11 2.85
C GLY A 252 6.32 18.50 4.23
N SER A 253 6.21 19.31 5.28
CA SER A 253 6.32 18.83 6.67
C SER A 253 5.21 17.84 7.02
N LEU A 254 3.95 18.13 6.64
CA LEU A 254 2.82 17.26 6.91
C LEU A 254 2.97 15.92 6.18
N GLY A 255 3.38 15.95 4.91
CA GLY A 255 3.65 14.75 4.12
C GLY A 255 4.79 13.92 4.69
N PHE A 256 5.90 14.55 5.06
CA PHE A 256 7.04 13.88 5.69
C PHE A 256 6.66 13.26 7.03
N SER A 257 6.00 14.01 7.91
CA SER A 257 5.57 13.49 9.21
C SER A 257 4.53 12.39 9.07
N TYR A 258 3.51 12.57 8.22
CA TYR A 258 2.45 11.59 8.05
C TYR A 258 2.94 10.30 7.39
N TYR A 259 3.54 10.39 6.19
CA TYR A 259 4.00 9.20 5.48
C TYR A 259 5.27 8.60 6.10
N GLY A 260 6.16 9.44 6.65
CA GLY A 260 7.35 8.96 7.36
C GLY A 260 7.00 8.19 8.62
N MET A 261 6.20 8.75 9.52
CA MET A 261 5.81 8.05 10.77
C MET A 261 4.89 6.85 10.48
N SER A 262 4.00 6.96 9.49
CA SER A 262 3.14 5.85 9.04
C SER A 262 3.85 4.80 8.17
N GLN A 263 5.17 4.85 8.02
CA GLN A 263 5.95 3.71 7.52
C GLN A 263 7.00 3.28 8.55
N PHE A 264 7.70 4.24 9.16
CA PHE A 264 8.79 4.00 10.10
C PHE A 264 8.34 3.28 11.39
N VAL A 265 7.25 3.72 12.03
CA VAL A 265 6.84 3.22 13.36
C VAL A 265 6.68 1.69 13.46
N PRO A 266 5.96 0.98 12.58
CA PRO A 266 5.72 -0.46 12.68
C PRO A 266 6.97 -1.23 12.31
N ASP A 267 7.78 -0.74 11.36
CA ASP A 267 9.03 -1.40 11.02
C ASP A 267 9.96 -1.36 12.24
N GLN A 268 9.97 -0.26 12.99
CA GLN A 268 10.69 -0.18 14.27
C GLN A 268 10.06 -1.00 15.38
N LEU A 269 8.73 -1.01 15.48
CA LEU A 269 8.02 -1.76 16.53
C LEU A 269 8.20 -3.26 16.34
N GLN A 270 8.04 -3.75 15.11
CA GLN A 270 8.34 -5.11 14.70
C GLN A 270 9.81 -5.45 14.97
N ALA A 271 10.75 -4.56 14.67
CA ALA A 271 12.17 -4.79 14.99
C ALA A 271 12.41 -4.91 16.50
N ILE A 272 11.78 -4.08 17.33
CA ILE A 272 11.88 -4.14 18.79
C ILE A 272 11.25 -5.44 19.32
N ASP A 273 10.08 -5.82 18.82
CA ASP A 273 9.40 -7.06 19.20
C ASP A 273 10.21 -8.29 18.81
N ASN A 274 10.85 -8.27 17.64
CA ASN A 274 11.75 -9.35 17.20
C ASN A 274 12.98 -9.46 18.10
N ILE A 275 13.61 -8.34 18.48
CA ILE A 275 14.73 -8.33 19.43
C ILE A 275 14.28 -8.86 20.80
N ALA A 276 13.12 -8.40 21.30
CA ALA A 276 12.56 -8.86 22.56
C ALA A 276 12.25 -10.36 22.52
N TYR A 277 11.74 -10.85 21.40
CA TYR A 277 11.46 -12.26 21.17
C TYR A 277 12.74 -13.10 21.14
N ASP A 278 13.75 -12.71 20.36
CA ASP A 278 15.04 -13.41 20.28
C ASP A 278 15.76 -13.40 21.65
N SER A 279 15.56 -12.37 22.47
CA SER A 279 16.10 -12.33 23.84
C SER A 279 15.49 -13.36 24.79
N GLN A 280 14.31 -13.90 24.46
CA GLN A 280 13.61 -14.95 25.21
C GLN A 280 13.93 -16.36 24.70
N ALA A 281 14.92 -16.50 23.82
CA ALA A 281 15.28 -17.80 23.24
C ALA A 281 15.75 -18.81 24.30
N VAL A 282 15.34 -20.06 24.12
CA VAL A 282 15.79 -21.18 24.95
C VAL A 282 17.14 -21.65 24.44
N HIS A 283 18.17 -21.46 25.26
CA HIS A 283 19.54 -21.90 24.95
C HIS A 283 19.76 -23.35 25.41
N ARG A 284 20.19 -24.22 24.50
CA ARG A 284 20.66 -25.58 24.76
C ARG A 284 22.14 -25.66 24.39
N MET A 285 22.99 -26.00 25.36
CA MET A 285 24.44 -25.97 25.18
C MET A 285 25.07 -27.30 25.58
N ASP A 286 26.06 -27.74 24.81
CA ASP A 286 26.91 -28.91 25.10
C ASP A 286 26.10 -30.21 25.37
N GLU A 287 24.98 -30.38 24.67
CA GLU A 287 24.11 -31.56 24.74
C GLU A 287 24.34 -32.51 23.55
N GLU A 288 24.06 -33.80 23.75
CA GLU A 288 24.08 -34.82 22.70
C GLU A 288 22.70 -35.45 22.54
N TYR A 289 22.16 -35.44 21.32
CA TYR A 289 20.86 -36.00 20.98
C TYR A 289 21.01 -37.25 20.12
N PHE A 290 20.30 -38.31 20.50
CA PHE A 290 20.27 -39.59 19.79
C PHE A 290 18.83 -39.99 19.44
N GLY A 291 18.61 -40.42 18.19
CA GLY A 291 17.30 -40.92 17.76
C GLY A 291 16.25 -39.82 17.61
N LYS A 292 14.96 -40.15 17.83
CA LYS A 292 13.87 -39.18 17.66
C LYS A 292 13.96 -38.09 18.73
N ILE A 293 14.10 -36.84 18.28
CA ILE A 293 14.28 -35.68 19.14
C ILE A 293 12.94 -35.36 19.80
N ASN A 294 12.80 -35.68 21.09
CA ASN A 294 11.68 -35.26 21.93
C ASN A 294 12.03 -33.95 22.62
N LEU A 295 11.99 -32.84 21.89
CA LEU A 295 12.02 -31.50 22.48
C LEU A 295 10.61 -31.17 23.01
N GLN A 296 10.23 -31.84 24.09
CA GLN A 296 9.00 -31.56 24.81
C GLN A 296 9.26 -30.42 25.80
N ASP A 297 9.03 -29.18 25.36
CA ASP A 297 8.71 -28.12 26.30
C ASP A 297 7.20 -27.86 26.27
N ASN A 298 6.62 -27.84 27.48
CA ASN A 298 5.22 -27.56 27.73
C ASN A 298 4.83 -26.24 27.05
N MET A 299 3.98 -26.33 26.03
CA MET A 299 2.81 -25.48 25.73
C MET A 299 2.55 -25.52 24.22
N ASN A 300 1.66 -26.44 23.85
CA ASN A 300 0.85 -26.49 22.63
C ASN A 300 1.55 -26.89 21.32
N ASN A 301 1.21 -28.10 20.88
CA ASN A 301 1.47 -28.77 19.60
C ASN A 301 2.84 -29.45 19.46
N GLN A 302 2.79 -30.77 19.25
CA GLN A 302 3.94 -31.66 19.02
C GLN A 302 4.72 -31.35 17.72
N ASP A 303 4.22 -30.39 16.93
CA ASP A 303 4.62 -30.16 15.54
C ASP A 303 5.39 -28.84 15.35
N THR A 304 5.69 -28.07 16.41
CA THR A 304 6.40 -26.78 16.28
C THR A 304 7.57 -26.58 17.27
N LEU A 305 8.76 -26.31 16.74
CA LEU A 305 9.95 -25.90 17.48
C LEU A 305 10.18 -24.39 17.27
N GLN A 306 10.10 -23.59 18.33
CA GLN A 306 10.17 -22.13 18.22
C GLN A 306 11.14 -21.52 19.24
N ASN A 307 11.97 -20.56 18.79
CA ASN A 307 12.86 -19.76 19.64
C ASN A 307 13.93 -20.56 20.40
N TYR A 308 14.73 -21.35 19.67
CA TYR A 308 15.81 -22.14 20.26
C TYR A 308 17.17 -21.73 19.73
N VAL A 309 18.16 -21.70 20.61
CA VAL A 309 19.56 -21.55 20.22
C VAL A 309 20.32 -22.77 20.71
N PHE A 310 20.76 -23.60 19.76
CA PHE A 310 21.61 -24.75 20.02
C PHE A 310 23.07 -24.33 19.82
N SER A 311 23.90 -24.48 20.86
CA SER A 311 25.32 -24.13 20.81
C SER A 311 26.18 -25.34 21.18
N ASN A 312 27.12 -25.73 20.32
CA ASN A 312 27.99 -26.89 20.51
C ASN A 312 27.22 -28.22 20.74
N VAL A 313 26.06 -28.39 20.09
CA VAL A 313 25.22 -29.57 20.26
C VAL A 313 25.52 -30.61 19.18
N THR A 314 25.53 -31.88 19.56
CA THR A 314 25.74 -32.99 18.62
C THR A 314 24.44 -33.77 18.39
N PHE A 315 24.07 -33.96 17.12
CA PHE A 315 22.89 -34.71 16.69
C PHE A 315 23.34 -35.95 15.91
N ILE A 316 23.05 -37.14 16.44
CA ILE A 316 23.53 -38.42 15.88
C ILE A 316 22.34 -39.34 15.60
N SER A 317 22.20 -39.77 14.35
CA SER A 317 21.14 -40.69 13.91
C SER A 317 19.73 -40.22 14.33
N SER A 318 19.50 -38.92 14.23
CA SER A 318 18.25 -38.26 14.61
C SER A 318 17.34 -37.95 13.42
N THR A 319 16.04 -37.84 13.67
CA THR A 319 15.05 -37.53 12.63
C THR A 319 14.23 -36.30 13.03
N PHE A 320 14.28 -35.27 12.19
CA PHE A 320 13.38 -34.12 12.18
C PHE A 320 12.32 -34.36 11.11
N GLY A 321 11.20 -34.95 11.48
CA GLY A 321 10.12 -35.29 10.57
C GLY A 321 8.83 -34.55 10.92
N HIS A 322 8.15 -33.99 9.93
CA HIS A 322 6.85 -33.32 10.10
C HIS A 322 6.87 -32.20 11.16
N LEU A 323 7.91 -31.37 11.14
CA LEU A 323 8.14 -30.33 12.15
C LEU A 323 8.17 -28.94 11.50
N ARG A 324 7.57 -27.96 12.16
CA ARG A 324 7.76 -26.54 11.86
C ARG A 324 8.83 -25.96 12.78
N ILE A 325 9.90 -25.43 12.19
CA ILE A 325 11.00 -24.80 12.94
C ILE A 325 10.91 -23.28 12.73
N SER A 326 11.01 -22.49 13.79
CA SER A 326 10.90 -21.03 13.70
C SER A 326 11.85 -20.32 14.67
N HIS A 327 12.64 -19.36 14.19
CA HIS A 327 13.67 -18.67 15.00
C HIS A 327 14.56 -19.68 15.73
N VAL A 328 15.23 -20.56 14.96
CA VAL A 328 16.16 -21.53 15.53
C VAL A 328 17.55 -21.34 14.96
N LEU A 329 18.52 -21.14 15.85
CA LEU A 329 19.92 -20.99 15.49
C LEU A 329 20.69 -22.23 15.93
N PHE A 330 21.35 -22.89 14.97
CA PHE A 330 22.29 -23.98 15.23
C PHE A 330 23.71 -23.46 15.08
N GLN A 331 24.38 -23.17 16.20
CA GLN A 331 25.72 -22.61 16.24
C GLN A 331 26.74 -23.66 16.67
N ASN A 332 27.79 -23.86 15.87
CA ASN A 332 28.84 -24.84 16.13
C ASN A 332 28.30 -26.27 16.39
N CYS A 333 27.17 -26.62 15.77
CA CYS A 333 26.53 -27.92 15.98
C CYS A 333 27.10 -28.97 15.02
N THR A 334 27.07 -30.24 15.42
CA THR A 334 27.48 -31.36 14.56
C THR A 334 26.30 -32.27 14.26
N PHE A 335 25.98 -32.47 12.99
CA PHE A 335 24.92 -33.34 12.52
C PHE A 335 25.53 -34.54 11.80
N ILE A 336 25.24 -35.75 12.28
CA ILE A 336 25.75 -37.00 11.71
C ILE A 336 24.57 -37.95 11.45
N SER A 337 24.35 -38.30 10.19
CA SER A 337 23.26 -39.20 9.78
C SER A 337 21.87 -38.73 10.24
N VAL A 338 21.61 -37.42 10.13
CA VAL A 338 20.34 -36.80 10.50
C VAL A 338 19.41 -36.68 9.28
N ASP A 339 18.14 -37.04 9.47
CA ASP A 339 17.11 -36.98 8.44
C ASP A 339 16.11 -35.85 8.70
N PHE A 340 16.05 -34.87 7.80
CA PHE A 340 15.07 -33.80 7.76
C PHE A 340 14.04 -34.12 6.68
N SER A 341 12.83 -34.48 7.09
CA SER A 341 11.74 -34.88 6.20
C SER A 341 10.48 -34.04 6.45
N ASN A 342 9.97 -33.38 5.41
CA ASN A 342 8.78 -32.53 5.50
C ASN A 342 8.89 -31.49 6.63
N VAL A 343 9.98 -30.72 6.60
CA VAL A 343 10.29 -29.66 7.56
C VAL A 343 10.08 -28.31 6.90
N ILE A 344 9.31 -27.45 7.57
CA ILE A 344 9.08 -26.06 7.16
C ILE A 344 9.79 -25.17 8.18
N SER A 345 10.68 -24.32 7.71
CA SER A 345 11.57 -23.53 8.55
C SER A 345 11.43 -22.02 8.28
N SER A 346 11.27 -21.24 9.35
CA SER A 346 11.26 -19.78 9.32
C SER A 346 12.38 -19.19 10.20
N HIS A 347 13.13 -18.20 9.71
CA HIS A 347 14.27 -17.58 10.41
C HIS A 347 15.20 -18.62 11.07
N THR A 348 15.59 -19.64 10.32
CA THR A 348 16.37 -20.77 10.83
C THR A 348 17.71 -20.87 10.12
N TYR A 349 18.80 -20.83 10.90
CA TYR A 349 20.16 -20.75 10.37
C TYR A 349 21.08 -21.80 11.00
N PHE A 350 22.01 -22.30 10.19
CA PHE A 350 23.11 -23.15 10.63
C PHE A 350 24.40 -22.36 10.47
N GLU A 351 25.10 -22.11 11.58
CA GLU A 351 26.34 -21.34 11.60
C GLU A 351 27.50 -22.20 12.10
N ASN A 352 28.62 -22.16 11.37
CA ASN A 352 29.87 -22.84 11.73
C ASN A 352 29.68 -24.33 12.09
N SER A 353 28.65 -24.96 11.50
CA SER A 353 28.20 -26.30 11.87
C SER A 353 28.76 -27.36 10.91
N PHE A 354 28.98 -28.58 11.42
CA PHE A 354 29.48 -29.72 10.64
C PHE A 354 28.32 -30.67 10.31
N ILE A 355 28.03 -30.89 9.03
CA ILE A 355 26.86 -31.66 8.58
C ILE A 355 27.34 -32.80 7.69
N LYS A 356 27.19 -34.04 8.15
CA LYS A 356 27.70 -35.23 7.47
C LYS A 356 26.65 -36.34 7.34
N ASP A 357 26.57 -36.92 6.15
CA ASP A 357 25.66 -38.04 5.83
C ASP A 357 24.18 -37.72 6.13
N CYS A 358 23.79 -36.45 6.05
CA CYS A 358 22.44 -35.96 6.33
C CYS A 358 21.55 -35.98 5.10
N ARG A 359 20.25 -36.13 5.33
CA ARG A 359 19.20 -36.16 4.31
C ARG A 359 18.22 -35.02 4.53
N PHE A 360 17.93 -34.28 3.47
CA PHE A 360 16.95 -33.19 3.43
C PHE A 360 15.95 -33.50 2.32
N ILE A 361 14.75 -33.97 2.68
CA ILE A 361 13.68 -34.32 1.75
C ILE A 361 12.45 -33.45 2.07
N ASP A 362 11.90 -32.80 1.05
CA ASP A 362 10.72 -31.95 1.18
C ASP A 362 10.90 -30.85 2.23
N THR A 363 12.07 -30.22 2.23
CA THR A 363 12.41 -29.11 3.12
C THR A 363 12.58 -27.80 2.36
N ASP A 364 12.33 -26.68 3.02
CA ASP A 364 12.52 -25.32 2.50
C ASP A 364 13.92 -24.75 2.76
N PHE A 365 14.87 -25.57 3.22
CA PHE A 365 16.25 -25.14 3.44
C PHE A 365 16.96 -24.79 2.12
N THR A 366 17.31 -23.52 1.97
CA THR A 366 18.14 -23.02 0.87
C THR A 366 19.63 -23.02 1.26
N PRO A 367 20.56 -23.07 0.30
CA PRO A 367 22.01 -23.02 0.58
C PRO A 367 22.42 -21.79 1.40
N ASP A 368 21.70 -20.68 1.29
CA ASP A 368 21.96 -19.43 2.00
C ASP A 368 21.80 -19.56 3.54
N ARG A 369 21.05 -20.56 4.02
CA ARG A 369 20.82 -20.81 5.44
C ARG A 369 21.99 -21.51 6.15
N PHE A 370 22.97 -21.99 5.37
CA PHE A 370 24.16 -22.68 5.87
C PHE A 370 25.39 -21.76 5.80
N ILE A 371 25.66 -21.04 6.89
CA ILE A 371 26.71 -20.04 6.98
C ILE A 371 27.98 -20.69 7.55
N ASN A 372 29.05 -20.72 6.77
CA ASN A 372 30.33 -21.35 7.15
C ASN A 372 30.19 -22.82 7.59
N CYS A 373 29.21 -23.54 7.06
CA CYS A 373 29.03 -24.95 7.35
C CYS A 373 29.91 -25.84 6.49
N VAL A 374 30.41 -26.93 7.08
CA VAL A 374 31.12 -27.99 6.35
C VAL A 374 30.13 -29.11 6.05
N MET A 375 29.79 -29.30 4.77
CA MET A 375 28.84 -30.30 4.31
C MET A 375 29.55 -31.47 3.61
N VAL A 376 29.36 -32.69 4.11
CA VAL A 376 30.00 -33.91 3.57
C VAL A 376 28.96 -34.98 3.29
N ASN A 377 28.84 -35.39 2.02
CA ASN A 377 27.97 -36.50 1.59
C ASN A 377 26.48 -36.36 1.99
N ASN A 378 25.93 -35.16 1.85
CA ASN A 378 24.54 -34.88 2.17
C ASN A 378 23.65 -35.02 0.92
N THR A 379 22.42 -35.49 1.09
CA THR A 379 21.41 -35.57 0.02
C THR A 379 20.37 -34.48 0.21
N MET A 380 20.15 -33.63 -0.80
CA MET A 380 19.12 -32.59 -0.80
C MET A 380 18.15 -32.83 -1.96
N GLU A 381 16.91 -33.16 -1.64
CA GLU A 381 15.81 -33.35 -2.61
C GLU A 381 14.67 -32.39 -2.23
N ALA A 382 14.53 -31.32 -3.01
CA ALA A 382 13.45 -30.35 -2.86
C ALA A 382 12.40 -30.52 -3.96
N LEU A 383 11.13 -30.64 -3.58
CA LEU A 383 10.02 -30.81 -4.52
C LEU A 383 9.64 -29.50 -5.26
N PHE A 384 10.13 -28.35 -4.81
CA PHE A 384 9.79 -27.03 -5.34
C PHE A 384 11.05 -26.16 -5.54
N PRO A 385 11.06 -25.26 -6.55
CA PRO A 385 12.14 -24.30 -6.69
C PRO A 385 12.18 -23.41 -5.42
N PRO A 386 13.36 -23.21 -4.80
CA PRO A 386 13.46 -22.47 -3.56
C PRO A 386 13.09 -21.00 -3.80
N CYS A 387 11.96 -20.57 -3.25
CA CYS A 387 11.74 -19.16 -2.99
C CYS A 387 12.73 -18.76 -1.89
N LYS A 388 13.61 -17.78 -2.16
CA LYS A 388 14.71 -17.40 -1.26
C LYS A 388 14.24 -16.77 0.07
N ILE A 389 12.95 -16.52 0.25
CA ILE A 389 12.42 -15.74 1.37
C ILE A 389 12.00 -16.62 2.52
N ASP A 390 12.50 -16.23 3.68
CA ASP A 390 12.06 -16.74 4.95
C ASP A 390 10.72 -16.10 5.30
N LEU A 391 9.64 -16.88 5.30
CA LEU A 391 8.35 -16.37 5.76
C LEU A 391 8.38 -16.28 7.28
N GLU A 392 8.36 -15.06 7.81
CA GLU A 392 8.13 -14.84 9.23
C GLU A 392 6.73 -15.35 9.61
N THR A 393 6.69 -16.47 10.35
CA THR A 393 5.44 -17.18 10.69
C THR A 393 4.67 -16.55 11.86
N LYS A 394 5.12 -15.41 12.37
CA LYS A 394 4.49 -14.68 13.49
C LYS A 394 3.90 -13.35 13.06
N LEU A 395 2.90 -13.37 12.18
CA LEU A 395 1.97 -12.25 12.12
C LEU A 395 0.95 -12.40 13.25
N ARG A 396 1.21 -11.79 14.41
CA ARG A 396 0.17 -11.64 15.45
C ARG A 396 -0.82 -10.57 14.98
N GLN A 397 -1.79 -10.99 14.19
CA GLN A 397 -2.73 -10.12 13.46
C GLN A 397 -3.48 -9.11 14.35
N ALA A 398 -3.66 -9.41 15.65
CA ALA A 398 -4.29 -8.51 16.62
C ALA A 398 -3.47 -7.24 16.92
N ASP A 399 -2.14 -7.37 16.99
CA ASP A 399 -1.25 -6.24 17.28
C ASP A 399 -1.14 -5.33 16.05
N LEU A 400 -1.04 -5.94 14.84
CA LEU A 400 -1.01 -5.22 13.57
C LEU A 400 -2.30 -4.42 13.27
N ILE A 401 -3.47 -4.95 13.62
CA ILE A 401 -4.75 -4.25 13.47
C ILE A 401 -4.81 -3.06 14.44
N THR A 402 -4.44 -3.28 15.69
CA THR A 402 -4.48 -2.25 16.73
C THR A 402 -3.51 -1.11 16.40
N GLU A 403 -2.28 -1.44 15.98
CA GLU A 403 -1.29 -0.48 15.49
C GLU A 403 -1.81 0.30 14.28
N ASN A 404 -2.36 -0.38 13.27
CA ASN A 404 -2.87 0.29 12.08
C ASN A 404 -4.10 1.17 12.36
N ILE A 405 -4.97 0.79 13.31
CA ILE A 405 -6.08 1.62 13.77
C ILE A 405 -5.54 2.88 14.48
N VAL A 406 -4.58 2.74 15.40
CA VAL A 406 -3.95 3.88 16.09
C VAL A 406 -3.29 4.83 15.08
N ARG A 407 -2.64 4.29 14.04
CA ARG A 407 -2.03 5.07 12.96
C ARG A 407 -3.03 5.88 12.15
N LEU A 408 -4.21 5.32 11.87
CA LEU A 408 -5.28 5.98 11.14
C LEU A 408 -6.05 7.02 11.96
N LEU A 409 -6.07 6.88 13.29
CA LEU A 409 -6.67 7.83 14.22
C LEU A 409 -5.72 8.96 14.63
N SER A 410 -4.39 8.76 14.52
CA SER A 410 -3.39 9.79 14.81
C SER A 410 -3.58 11.12 14.06
N PRO A 411 -3.97 11.16 12.76
CA PRO A 411 -4.22 12.40 12.04
C PRO A 411 -5.54 13.03 12.48
N PHE A 412 -6.51 12.25 12.94
CA PHE A 412 -7.79 12.75 13.44
C PHE A 412 -7.59 13.65 14.67
N VAL A 413 -6.72 13.25 15.59
CA VAL A 413 -6.40 14.05 16.79
C VAL A 413 -5.70 15.37 16.41
N ALA A 414 -4.80 15.33 15.43
CA ALA A 414 -4.12 16.52 14.92
C ALA A 414 -5.03 17.43 14.08
N PHE A 415 -6.00 16.87 13.35
CA PHE A 415 -6.92 17.64 12.51
C PHE A 415 -8.03 18.31 13.32
N PHE A 416 -8.56 17.61 14.35
CA PHE A 416 -9.52 18.21 15.28
C PHE A 416 -8.89 19.35 16.07
N SER A 417 -7.61 19.26 16.45
CA SER A 417 -6.93 20.36 17.13
C SER A 417 -6.71 21.57 16.22
N SER A 418 -6.40 21.37 14.94
CA SER A 418 -6.23 22.47 13.98
C SER A 418 -7.54 23.13 13.54
N THR A 419 -8.66 22.39 13.51
CA THR A 419 -9.98 22.93 13.11
C THR A 419 -10.60 23.81 14.21
N VAL A 420 -10.17 23.66 15.46
CA VAL A 420 -10.57 24.55 16.57
C VAL A 420 -9.84 25.90 16.54
N CYS A 421 -8.77 26.03 15.73
CA CYS A 421 -7.95 27.23 15.63
C CYS A 421 -8.18 28.09 14.37
N PHE A 422 -9.16 27.77 13.52
CA PHE A 422 -9.50 28.55 12.32
C PHE A 422 -10.93 29.09 12.32
#